data_AF-A0A949I8Q8-F1
#
_entry.id   AF-A0A949I8Q8-F1
#
_cell.length_a   1.000
_cell.length_b   1.000
_cell.length_c   1.000
_cell.angle_alpha   90.00
_cell.angle_beta   90.00
_cell.angle_gamma   90.00
#
_symmetry.space_group_name_H-M   'P 1'
#
loop_
_entity.id
_entity.type
_entity.pdbx_description
1 polymer ?
#
loop_
_entity_poly.entity_id
_entity_poly.type
_entity_poly.pdbx_seq_one_letter_code
_entity_poly.pdbx_strand_id
1 'polypeptide(L)' 'MAVFTAVSADDARALLAHYELGDFVALRGIESGIENSNYFLTTTRGEYVLTLFERLSAAQLPFYLNFTSHLAMHGLPV' A
#
# COMPACT_ATOMS: atom_id res chain seq x y z
N MET A 1 -6.72 10.98 -12.62
CA MET A 1 -6.78 9.78 -13.51
C MET A 1 -5.50 8.97 -13.30
N ALA A 2 -5.50 7.72 -12.81
CA ALA A 2 -6.59 6.89 -12.32
C ALA A 2 -6.04 5.97 -11.21
N VAL A 3 -6.75 5.92 -10.08
CA VAL A 3 -6.83 4.69 -9.29
C VAL A 3 -7.46 3.66 -10.23
N PHE A 4 -6.71 2.64 -10.62
CA PHE A 4 -7.12 1.71 -11.66
C PHE A 4 -7.98 0.59 -11.06
N THR A 5 -7.68 0.18 -9.82
CA THR A 5 -8.49 -0.72 -9.00
C THR A 5 -9.08 0.03 -7.82
N ALA A 6 -10.40 0.21 -7.80
CA ALA A 6 -11.12 0.84 -6.69
C ALA A 6 -11.28 -0.13 -5.51
N VAL A 7 -10.65 0.19 -4.38
CA VAL A 7 -10.82 -0.49 -3.09
C VAL A 7 -11.95 0.17 -2.32
N SER A 8 -12.95 -0.62 -1.93
CA SER A 8 -14.04 -0.12 -1.08
C SER A 8 -13.61 -0.04 0.39
N ALA A 9 -14.38 0.69 1.20
CA ALA A 9 -14.14 0.72 2.65
C ALA A 9 -14.30 -0.68 3.29
N ASP A 10 -15.19 -1.53 2.77
CA ASP A 10 -15.39 -2.88 3.30
C ASP A 10 -14.23 -3.81 2.92
N ASP A 11 -13.69 -3.70 1.71
CA ASP A 11 -12.47 -4.42 1.32
C ASP A 11 -11.27 -4.00 2.19
N ALA A 12 -11.12 -2.70 2.45
CA ALA A 12 -10.07 -2.19 3.32
C ALA A 12 -10.23 -2.70 4.77
N ARG A 13 -11.46 -2.76 5.30
CA ARG A 13 -11.74 -3.36 6.61
C ARG A 13 -11.39 -4.84 6.65
N ALA A 14 -11.81 -5.60 5.64
CA ALA A 14 -11.51 -7.03 5.53
C ALA A 14 -9.99 -7.28 5.48
N LEU A 15 -9.27 -6.47 4.70
CA LEU A 15 -7.81 -6.53 4.62
C LEU A 15 -7.17 -6.24 5.98
N LEU A 16 -7.59 -5.17 6.66
CA LEU A 16 -7.05 -4.76 7.96
C LEU A 16 -7.25 -5.80 9.05
N ALA A 17 -8.30 -6.63 8.98
CA ALA A 17 -8.52 -7.71 9.94
C ALA A 17 -7.37 -8.74 9.99
N HIS A 18 -6.51 -8.78 8.97
CA HIS A 18 -5.33 -9.64 8.92
C HIS A 18 -4.07 -9.03 9.55
N TYR A 19 -4.12 -7.77 10.01
CA TYR A 19 -2.96 -7.06 10.52
C TYR A 19 -3.25 -6.33 11.84
N GLU A 20 -2.25 -6.18 12.70
CA GLU A 20 -2.38 -5.46 13.97
C GLU A 20 -2.26 -3.92 13.80
N LEU A 21 -2.91 -3.36 12.77
CA LEU A 21 -2.86 -1.93 12.42
C LEU A 21 -4.06 -1.13 12.96
N GLY A 22 -4.98 -1.76 13.70
CA GLY A 22 -6.17 -1.11 14.24
C GLY A 22 -7.33 -1.05 13.27
N ASP A 23 -8.36 -0.28 13.63
CA ASP A 23 -9.62 -0.24 12.90
C ASP A 23 -9.58 0.78 11.76
N PHE A 24 -10.31 0.48 10.69
CA PHE A 24 -10.47 1.37 9.55
C PHE A 24 -11.12 2.70 9.95
N VAL A 25 -10.48 3.83 9.58
CA VAL A 25 -11.04 5.18 9.75
C VAL A 25 -11.36 5.82 8.41
N ALA A 26 -10.39 5.87 7.50
CA ALA A 26 -10.57 6.49 6.19
C ALA A 26 -9.66 5.89 5.12
N LEU A 27 -10.10 5.96 3.86
CA LEU A 27 -9.31 5.61 2.69
C LEU A 27 -9.41 6.74 1.67
N ARG A 28 -8.26 7.23 1.19
CA ARG A 28 -8.20 8.29 0.19
C ARG A 28 -7.24 7.90 -0.93
N GLY A 29 -7.74 7.86 -2.17
CA GLY A 29 -6.91 7.60 -3.34
C GLY A 29 -5.82 8.66 -3.53
N ILE A 30 -4.64 8.22 -3.95
CA ILE A 30 -3.52 9.08 -4.33
C ILE A 30 -3.52 9.15 -5.85
N GLU A 31 -3.89 10.30 -6.41
CA GLU A 31 -3.98 10.49 -7.86
C GLU A 31 -2.62 10.72 -8.54
N SER A 32 -1.54 10.23 -7.93
CA SER A 32 -0.17 10.35 -8.45
C SER A 32 0.36 8.97 -8.76
N GLY A 33 0.50 8.66 -10.05
CA GLY A 33 0.98 7.38 -10.54
C GLY A 33 0.22 6.91 -11.78
N ILE A 34 0.93 6.23 -12.68
CA ILE A 34 0.35 5.63 -13.90
C ILE A 34 0.32 4.09 -13.85
N GLU A 35 0.96 3.47 -12.85
CA GLU A 35 1.17 2.02 -12.82
C GLU A 35 0.55 1.27 -11.63
N ASN A 36 0.39 1.91 -10.47
CA ASN A 36 -0.14 1.26 -9.26
C ASN A 36 -1.25 2.11 -8.64
N SER A 37 -2.23 1.45 -8.03
CA SER A 37 -3.27 2.11 -7.25
C SER A 37 -2.76 2.35 -5.83
N ASN A 38 -2.59 3.61 -5.46
CA ASN A 38 -2.10 4.00 -4.13
C ASN A 38 -3.19 4.70 -3.33
N TYR A 39 -3.23 4.44 -2.03
CA TYR A 39 -4.17 5.04 -1.09
C TYR A 39 -3.47 5.48 0.19
N PHE A 40 -3.88 6.64 0.71
CA PHE A 40 -3.69 6.95 2.12
C PHE A 40 -4.74 6.20 2.94
N LEU A 41 -4.29 5.37 3.87
CA LEU A 41 -5.11 4.59 4.78
C LEU A 41 -4.93 5.11 6.20
N THR A 42 -6.00 5.68 6.76
CA THR A 42 -6.04 6.10 8.16
C THR A 42 -6.70 5.01 8.99
N THR A 43 -6.04 4.64 10.09
CA THR A 43 -6.52 3.66 11.07
C THR A 43 -6.53 4.27 12.47
N THR A 44 -7.09 3.55 13.44
CA THR A 44 -7.02 3.97 14.85
C THR A 44 -5.62 3.92 15.46
N ARG A 45 -4.65 3.24 14.83
CA ARG A 45 -3.26 3.16 15.31
C ARG A 45 -2.26 4.00 14.51
N GLY A 46 -2.67 4.59 13.39
CA GLY A 46 -1.80 5.43 12.58
C GLY A 46 -2.23 5.59 11.12
N GLU A 47 -1.39 6.26 10.35
CA GLU A 47 -1.55 6.47 8.92
C GLU A 47 -0.56 5.61 8.13
N TYR A 48 -1.05 5.02 7.05
CA TYR A 48 -0.31 4.09 6.20
C TYR A 48 -0.54 4.41 4.73
N VAL A 49 0.34 3.89 3.88
CA VAL A 49 0.13 3.86 2.42
C VAL A 49 -0.21 2.43 2.02
N LEU A 50 -1.37 2.27 1.38
CA LEU A 50 -1.79 1.01 0.76
C LEU A 50 -1.50 1.08 -0.73
N THR A 51 -0.64 0.19 -1.21
CA THR A 51 -0.27 0.07 -2.62
C THR A 51 -0.79 -1.24 -3.19
N LEU A 52 -1.60 -1.16 -4.24
CA LEU A 52 -2.04 -2.30 -5.04
C LEU A 52 -1.16 -2.36 -6.29
N PHE A 53 -0.41 -3.45 -6.41
CA PHE A 53 0.44 -3.73 -7.56
C PHE A 53 -0.37 -4.36 -8.69
N GLU A 54 -0.53 -3.65 -9.81
CA GLU A 54 -1.41 -4.11 -10.90
C GLU A 54 -0.68 -4.92 -11.97
N ARG A 55 0.61 -4.66 -12.16
CA ARG A 55 1.44 -5.33 -13.18
C ARG A 55 2.47 -6.29 -12.61
N LEU A 56 2.72 -6.22 -11.30
CA LEU A 56 3.75 -7.01 -10.65
C LEU A 56 3.13 -8.30 -10.09
N SER A 57 3.72 -9.44 -10.42
CA SER A 57 3.29 -10.70 -9.84
C SER A 57 3.78 -10.84 -8.40
N ALA A 58 3.05 -11.59 -7.58
CA ALA A 58 3.46 -11.90 -6.20
C ALA A 58 4.86 -12.53 -6.12
N ALA A 59 5.29 -13.28 -7.14
CA ALA A 59 6.62 -13.88 -7.20
C ALA A 59 7.75 -12.85 -7.42
N GLN A 60 7.45 -11.69 -8.01
CA GLN A 60 8.41 -10.62 -8.22
C GLN A 60 8.51 -9.67 -7.03
N LEU A 61 7.45 -9.56 -6.23
CA LEU A 61 7.37 -8.65 -5.08
C LEU A 61 8.55 -8.75 -4.09
N PRO A 62 9.01 -9.96 -3.69
CA PRO A 62 10.10 -10.10 -2.74
C PRO A 62 11.39 -9.44 -3.22
N PHE A 63 11.70 -9.46 -4.52
CA PHE A 63 12.90 -8.81 -5.04
C PHE A 63 12.88 -7.31 -4.78
N TYR A 64 11.77 -6.64 -5.09
CA TYR A 64 11.64 -5.18 -4.91
C TYR A 64 11.68 -4.78 -3.44
N LEU A 65 10.97 -5.50 -2.57
CA LEU A 65 10.96 -5.22 -1.13
C LEU A 65 12.33 -5.45 -0.49
N ASN A 66 13.03 -6.52 -0.88
CA ASN A 66 14.37 -6.81 -0.37
C ASN A 66 15.37 -5.77 -0.89
N PHE A 67 15.23 -5.32 -2.14
CA PHE A 67 16.10 -4.31 -2.71
C PHE A 67 15.92 -2.95 -2.02
N THR A 68 14.70 -2.48 -1.81
CA THR A 68 14.46 -1.23 -1.07
C THR A 68 14.95 -1.34 0.37
N SER A 69 14.73 -2.48 1.04
CA SER A 69 15.28 -2.73 2.37
C SER A 69 16.81 -2.69 2.38
N HIS A 70 17.47 -3.31 1.40
CA HIS A 70 18.92 -3.27 1.25
C HIS A 70 19.44 -1.83 1.07
N LEU A 71 18.81 -1.05 0.19
CA LEU A 71 19.18 0.36 -0.01
C LEU A 71 19.00 1.19 1.29
N ALA A 72 17.90 1.00 2.01
CA ALA A 72 17.65 1.65 3.30
C ALA A 72 18.72 1.30 4.34
N MET A 73 19.12 0.02 4.43
CA MET A 73 20.20 -0.43 5.32
C MET A 73 21.54 0.22 5.00
N HIS A 74 21.75 0.64 3.75
CA HIS A 74 22.93 1.37 3.31
C HIS A 74 22.79 2.89 3.37
N GLY A 75 21.71 3.41 3.98
CA GLY A 75 21.48 4.84 4.18
C GLY A 75 21.09 5.60 2.91
N LEU A 76 20.67 4.89 1.86
CA LEU A 76 20.14 5.50 0.64
C LEU A 76 18.66 5.85 0.82
N PRO A 77 18.20 7.01 0.33
CA PRO A 77 16.81 7.41 0.44
C PRO A 77 15.93 6.51 -0.44
N VAL A 78 14.95 5.86 0.18
CA VAL A 78 13.95 4.98 -0.46
C VAL A 78 12.58 5.16 0.17
#